data_AF-A0A920DQI7-F1
#
_entry.id   AF-A0A920DQI7-F1
#
_cell.length_a   1.000
_cell.length_b   1.000
_cell.length_c   1.000
_cell.angle_alpha   90.00
_cell.angle_beta   90.00
_cell.angle_gamma   90.00
#
_symmetry.space_group_name_H-M   'P 1'
#
loop_
_entity.id
_entity.type
_entity.pdbx_description
1 polymer ?
#
loop_
_entity_poly.entity_id
_entity_poly.type
_entity_poly.pdbx_seq_one_letter_code
_entity_poly.pdbx_strand_id
1 'polypeptide(L)' 'MKYDKIEKTLFIKNRNNFKSKLDPKSVAFFNSNDIYPISADSTLPFEQHRDIFYLSGIDQEESILVFS' A
#
# COMPACT_ATOMS: atom_id res chain seq x y z
N MET A 1 8.75 5.47 -15.29
CA MET A 1 7.99 5.11 -14.07
C MET A 1 8.42 6.05 -12.96
N LYS A 2 7.56 6.30 -11.96
CA LYS A 2 7.84 7.24 -10.86
C LYS A 2 9.05 6.81 -10.01
N TYR A 3 9.39 5.51 -10.03
CA TYR A 3 10.52 4.92 -9.29
C TYR A 3 11.36 4.00 -10.17
N ASP A 4 12.64 3.87 -9.82
CA ASP A 4 13.46 2.73 -10.25
C ASP A 4 12.91 1.43 -9.66
N LYS A 5 13.22 0.30 -10.28
CA LYS A 5 12.72 -1.00 -9.84
C LYS A 5 13.25 -1.30 -8.43
N ILE A 6 12.36 -1.29 -7.45
CA ILE A 6 12.68 -1.63 -6.06
C ILE A 6 12.80 -3.16 -5.93
N GLU A 7 13.83 -3.61 -5.23
CA GLU A 7 14.05 -5.03 -4.98
C GLU A 7 12.92 -5.67 -4.17
N LYS A 8 12.40 -6.79 -4.67
CA LYS A 8 11.28 -7.53 -4.03
C LYS A 8 11.59 -8.00 -2.61
N THR A 9 12.88 -8.18 -2.30
CA THR A 9 13.38 -8.63 -0.99
C THR A 9 13.06 -7.63 0.11
N LEU A 10 13.05 -6.32 -0.19
CA LEU A 10 12.67 -5.27 0.75
C LEU A 10 11.23 -5.46 1.24
N PHE A 11 10.29 -5.60 0.32
CA PHE A 11 8.87 -5.76 0.66
C PHE A 11 8.62 -7.08 1.42
N ILE A 12 9.30 -8.17 1.05
CA ILE A 12 9.22 -9.44 1.80
C ILE A 12 9.69 -9.25 3.25
N LYS A 13 10.82 -8.58 3.46
CA LYS A 13 11.35 -8.27 4.79
C LYS A 13 10.36 -7.43 5.61
N ASN A 14 9.78 -6.39 4.99
CA ASN A 14 8.82 -5.50 5.66
C ASN A 14 7.56 -6.25 6.10
N ARG A 15 7.00 -7.11 5.23
CA ARG A 15 5.84 -7.95 5.57
C ARG A 15 6.14 -8.95 6.68
N ASN A 16 7.31 -9.57 6.68
CA ASN A 16 7.71 -10.49 7.75
C ASN A 16 7.83 -9.76 9.11
N ASN A 17 8.42 -8.57 9.10
CA ASN A 17 8.51 -7.74 10.30
C ASN A 17 7.12 -7.34 10.81
N PHE A 18 6.20 -6.99 9.92
CA PHE A 18 4.81 -6.67 10.29
C PHE A 18 4.07 -7.91 10.84
N LYS A 19 4.12 -9.04 10.12
CA LYS A 19 3.51 -10.31 10.56
C LYS A 19 4.02 -10.79 11.91
N SER A 20 5.30 -10.57 12.24
CA SER A 20 5.86 -10.96 13.55
C SER A 20 5.24 -10.22 14.74
N LYS A 21 4.56 -9.09 14.49
CA LYS A 21 3.92 -8.24 15.49
C LYS A 21 2.39 -8.35 15.49
N LEU A 22 1.82 -9.14 14.58
CA LEU A 22 0.38 -9.38 14.52
C LEU A 22 -0.02 -10.36 15.61
N ASP A 23 -1.14 -10.07 16.26
CA ASP A 23 -1.70 -10.99 17.25
C ASP A 23 -2.13 -12.30 16.56
N PRO A 24 -1.99 -13.46 17.22
CA PRO A 24 -2.49 -14.71 16.68
C PRO A 24 -3.99 -14.62 16.36
N LYS A 25 -4.40 -15.18 15.21
CA LYS A 25 -5.80 -15.18 14.74
C LYS A 25 -6.38 -13.77 14.48
N SER A 26 -5.53 -12.79 14.17
CA SER A 26 -5.96 -11.47 13.71
C SER A 26 -5.92 -11.35 12.19
N VAL A 27 -6.66 -10.39 11.65
CA VAL A 27 -6.62 -10.02 10.23
C VAL A 27 -6.34 -8.52 10.15
N ALA A 28 -5.38 -8.13 9.32
CA ALA A 28 -5.08 -6.72 9.06
C ALA A 28 -5.46 -6.35 7.62
N PHE A 29 -6.14 -5.22 7.49
CA PHE A 29 -6.57 -4.65 6.22
C PHE A 29 -5.89 -3.29 6.03
N PHE A 30 -5.32 -3.07 4.85
CA PHE A 30 -4.80 -1.79 4.42
C PHE A 30 -5.50 -1.41 3.11
N ASN A 31 -6.02 -0.19 3.04
CA ASN A 31 -6.72 0.33 1.86
C ASN A 31 -5.86 1.37 1.14
N SER A 32 -5.97 1.41 -0.19
CA SER A 32 -5.37 2.48 -0.98
C SER A 32 -6.03 3.81 -0.68
N ASN A 33 -5.34 4.90 -0.99
CA ASN A 33 -5.98 6.21 -0.99
C ASN A 33 -7.01 6.30 -2.11
N ASP A 34 -7.95 7.22 -1.94
CA ASP A 34 -8.85 7.64 -3.01
C ASP A 34 -8.19 8.69 -3.91
N ILE A 35 -8.74 8.86 -5.11
CA ILE A 35 -8.41 10.00 -5.97
C ILE A 35 -9.18 11.22 -5.47
N TYR A 36 -8.46 12.27 -5.04
CA TYR A 36 -9.09 13.47 -4.49
C TYR A 36 -9.62 14.39 -5.59
N PRO A 37 -10.92 14.73 -5.61
CA PRO A 37 -11.47 15.71 -6.54
C PRO A 37 -11.10 17.14 -6.16
N ILE A 38 -10.85 17.98 -7.15
CA ILE A 38 -10.60 19.43 -7.00
C ILE A 38 -11.79 20.23 -7.57
N SER A 39 -12.37 19.75 -8.67
CA SER A 39 -13.53 20.35 -9.34
C SER A 39 -14.41 19.24 -9.93
N ALA A 40 -15.46 19.58 -10.69
CA ALA A 40 -16.36 18.60 -11.30
C ALA A 40 -15.62 17.57 -12.17
N ASP A 41 -14.67 18.03 -12.98
CA ASP A 41 -13.96 17.20 -13.97
C ASP A 41 -12.45 17.10 -13.69
N SER A 42 -11.97 17.50 -12.51
CA SER A 42 -10.54 17.52 -12.20
C SER A 42 -10.22 16.93 -10.83
N THR A 43 -9.10 16.22 -10.76
CA THR A 43 -8.60 15.54 -9.56
C THR A 43 -7.14 15.89 -9.28
N LEU A 44 -6.72 15.70 -8.03
CA LEU A 44 -5.30 15.70 -7.68
C LEU A 44 -4.64 14.43 -8.24
N PRO A 45 -3.35 14.50 -8.61
CA PRO A 45 -2.58 13.30 -8.91
C PRO A 45 -2.66 12.29 -7.77
N PHE A 46 -2.86 11.02 -8.12
CA PHE A 46 -2.91 9.94 -7.14
C PHE A 46 -1.58 9.81 -6.38
N GLU A 47 -1.70 9.67 -5.07
CA GLU A 47 -0.59 9.33 -4.18
C GLU A 47 -1.02 8.17 -3.30
N GLN A 48 -0.33 7.03 -3.43
CA GLN A 48 -0.65 5.82 -2.69
C GLN A 48 -0.50 5.99 -1.18
N HIS A 49 -1.32 5.25 -0.42
CA HIS A 49 -1.15 5.12 1.01
C HIS A 49 0.21 4.50 1.36
N ARG A 50 1.03 5.24 2.12
CA ARG A 50 2.44 4.90 2.37
C ARG A 50 2.63 3.51 2.98
N ASP A 51 1.72 3.07 3.83
CA ASP A 51 1.79 1.74 4.44
C ASP A 51 1.60 0.61 3.43
N ILE A 52 0.67 0.75 2.46
CA ILE A 52 0.53 -0.21 1.37
C ILE A 52 1.80 -0.24 0.56
N PHE A 53 2.28 0.93 0.14
CA PHE A 53 3.48 1.02 -0.68
C PHE A 53 4.70 0.41 0.05
N TYR A 54 4.88 0.70 1.34
CA TYR A 54 5.96 0.16 2.16
C TYR A 54 5.91 -1.38 2.28
N LEU A 55 4.71 -1.97 2.35
CA LEU A 55 4.52 -3.41 2.54
C LEU A 55 4.48 -4.20 1.22
N SER A 56 4.06 -3.59 0.11
CA SER A 56 3.80 -4.31 -1.15
C SER A 56 4.48 -3.72 -2.39
N GLY A 57 4.81 -2.43 -2.37
CA GLY A 57 5.27 -1.69 -3.56
C GLY A 57 4.16 -1.42 -4.59
N ILE A 58 2.89 -1.70 -4.26
CA ILE A 58 1.74 -1.42 -5.13
C ILE A 58 1.48 0.08 -5.11
N ASP A 59 1.45 0.71 -6.29
CA ASP A 59 1.21 2.15 -6.50
C ASP A 59 -0.02 2.38 -7.39
N GLN A 60 -1.04 1.55 -7.23
CA GLN A 60 -2.31 1.60 -7.96
C GLN A 60 -3.46 1.98 -7.01
N GLU A 61 -4.43 2.71 -7.53
CA GLU A 61 -5.70 2.97 -6.86
C GLU A 61 -6.52 1.68 -6.66
N GLU A 62 -7.62 1.79 -5.90
CA GLU A 62 -8.59 0.70 -5.66
C GLU A 62 -7.96 -0.63 -5.19
N SER A 63 -6.88 -0.54 -4.40
CA SER A 63 -6.08 -1.68 -3.96
C SER A 63 -6.26 -1.94 -2.47
N ILE A 64 -6.42 -3.22 -2.09
CA ILE A 64 -6.49 -3.64 -0.68
C ILE A 64 -5.41 -4.69 -0.42
N LEU A 65 -4.60 -4.47 0.62
CA LEU A 65 -3.63 -5.44 1.11
C LEU A 65 -4.16 -6.10 2.39
N VAL A 66 -4.16 -7.43 2.40
CA VAL A 66 -4.71 -8.23 3.50
C VAL A 66 -3.64 -9.16 4.09
N PHE A 67 -3.58 -9.23 5.41
CA PHE A 67 -2.81 -10.22 6.17
C PHE A 67 -3.74 -11.04 7.05
N SER A 68 -3.51 -12.36 7.08
CA SER A 68 -4.16 -13.35 7.94
C SER A 68 -3.13 -14.28 8.59
#